data_AF-A0A7K4MWP3-F1
#
_entry.id   AF-A0A7K4MWP3-F1
#
_cell.length_a   1.000
_cell.length_b   1.000
_cell.length_c   1.000
_cell.angle_alpha   90.00
_cell.angle_beta   90.00
_cell.angle_gamma   90.00
#
_symmetry.space_group_name_H-M   'P 1'
#
loop_
_entity.id
_entity.type
_entity.pdbx_description
1 polymer ?
#
loop_
_entity_poly.entity_id
_entity_poly.type
_entity_poly.pdbx_seq_one_letter_code
_entity_poly.pdbx_strand_id
1 'polypeptide(L)'
;MWKEQVVQPSPTLWEGEEQLKICRHHPEGPVWLPIDHFSSFKNATTGKLQYPHSCIECAEEARRKKDHKYNTSIRRKDTTKDRLERQPEEKILNSQVKFSSLPYTRQDLYEHLRNLYESWMTDENYGLGEGKWDVEHKIPRKFFINFITEPLSECLAWQKLQCLENIRPYDSLLNTAKNATLILPPGVTDPNVLHECTLEEFKELMKNWKD
;
A
#
# COMPACT_ATOMS: atom_id res chain seq x y z
N MET A 1 -5.01 32.35 -44.97
CA MET A 1 -5.79 31.20 -44.48
C MET A 1 -6.73 31.69 -43.40
N TRP A 2 -7.97 31.98 -43.76
CA TRP A 2 -9.01 32.31 -42.78
C TRP A 2 -9.45 30.99 -42.13
N LYS A 3 -9.35 30.89 -40.80
CA LYS A 3 -9.94 29.76 -40.09
C LYS A 3 -11.45 29.92 -40.21
N GLU A 4 -12.11 29.01 -40.92
CA GLU A 4 -13.55 28.93 -40.95
C GLU A 4 -14.07 28.83 -39.52
N GLN A 5 -14.80 29.86 -39.08
CA GLN A 5 -15.57 29.80 -37.86
C GLN A 5 -16.74 28.86 -38.12
N VAL A 6 -16.62 27.61 -37.65
CA VAL A 6 -17.74 26.68 -37.58
C VAL A 6 -18.75 27.25 -36.58
N VAL A 7 -19.75 27.95 -37.08
CA VAL A 7 -20.88 28.42 -36.27
C VAL A 7 -21.66 27.18 -35.86
N GLN A 8 -21.60 26.83 -34.57
CA GLN A 8 -22.43 25.77 -34.00
C GLN A 8 -23.86 26.33 -33.89
N PRO A 9 -24.87 25.74 -34.55
CA PRO A 9 -26.23 26.24 -34.46
C PRO A 9 -26.73 26.21 -33.01
N SER A 10 -27.36 27.31 -32.59
CA SER A 10 -27.97 27.44 -31.27
C SER A 10 -29.19 26.54 -31.16
N PRO A 11 -29.29 25.69 -30.12
CA PRO A 11 -30.39 24.73 -29.95
C PRO A 11 -31.62 25.41 -29.32
N THR A 12 -32.23 26.36 -30.01
CA THR A 12 -33.49 26.96 -29.56
C THR A 12 -34.54 26.94 -30.66
N LEU A 13 -35.50 26.02 -30.44
CA LEU A 13 -36.95 26.18 -30.64
C LEU A 13 -37.44 26.28 -32.09
N TRP A 14 -37.63 25.10 -32.70
CA TRP A 14 -38.69 24.89 -33.68
C TRP A 14 -39.61 23.79 -33.13
N GLU A 15 -40.85 24.15 -32.77
CA GLU A 15 -41.84 23.18 -32.31
C GLU A 15 -42.16 22.21 -33.46
N GLY A 16 -41.83 20.92 -33.27
CA GLY A 16 -42.07 19.85 -34.25
C GLY A 16 -40.80 19.25 -34.89
N GLU A 17 -39.61 19.82 -34.68
CA GLU A 17 -38.35 19.26 -35.17
C GLU A 17 -37.64 18.41 -34.10
N GLU A 18 -37.03 17.30 -34.54
CA GLU A 18 -36.29 16.39 -33.68
C GLU A 18 -35.04 17.07 -33.11
N GLN A 19 -34.98 17.24 -31.79
CA GLN A 19 -33.86 17.92 -31.13
C GLN A 19 -32.63 17.01 -31.05
N LEU A 20 -31.57 17.37 -31.78
CA LEU A 20 -30.30 16.63 -31.77
C LEU A 20 -29.25 17.30 -30.87
N LYS A 21 -28.42 16.48 -30.24
CA LYS A 21 -27.27 16.88 -29.42
C LYS A 21 -26.05 16.02 -29.76
N ILE A 22 -24.87 16.64 -29.76
CA ILE A 22 -23.63 15.92 -30.04
C ILE A 22 -23.11 15.18 -28.80
N CYS A 23 -22.93 13.87 -28.92
CA CYS A 23 -22.16 13.05 -27.99
C CYS A 23 -20.70 13.07 -28.45
N ARG A 24 -19.79 13.54 -27.58
CA ARG A 24 -18.35 13.67 -27.92
C ARG A 24 -17.51 12.46 -27.57
N HIS A 25 -18.14 11.36 -27.13
CA HIS A 25 -17.45 10.25 -26.45
C HIS A 25 -17.61 8.89 -27.16
N HIS A 26 -18.21 8.85 -28.35
CA HIS A 26 -18.27 7.61 -29.12
C HIS A 26 -16.87 7.21 -29.62
N PRO A 27 -16.56 5.89 -29.71
CA PRO A 27 -15.25 5.41 -30.14
C PRO A 27 -14.85 5.85 -31.55
N GLU A 28 -15.83 6.01 -32.44
CA GLU A 28 -15.67 6.39 -33.85
C GLU A 28 -15.56 7.93 -34.04
N GLY A 29 -15.66 8.72 -32.96
CA GLY A 29 -15.67 10.19 -33.00
C GLY A 29 -17.02 10.80 -32.58
N PRO A 30 -17.18 12.14 -32.62
CA PRO A 30 -18.41 12.81 -32.19
C PRO A 30 -19.63 12.47 -33.07
N VAL A 31 -20.76 12.14 -32.45
CA VAL A 31 -22.01 11.72 -33.14
C VAL A 31 -23.17 12.60 -32.69
N TRP A 32 -24.01 13.04 -33.64
CA TRP A 32 -25.27 13.73 -33.35
C TRP A 32 -26.37 12.71 -33.07
N LEU A 33 -27.02 12.81 -31.91
CA LEU A 33 -28.07 11.89 -31.47
C LEU A 33 -29.29 12.66 -30.97
N PRO A 34 -30.50 12.09 -31.04
CA PRO A 34 -31.68 12.67 -30.42
C PRO A 34 -31.51 12.85 -28.92
N ILE A 35 -32.15 13.89 -28.36
CA ILE A 35 -31.87 14.34 -26.99
C ILE A 35 -32.29 13.33 -25.90
N ASP A 36 -33.20 12.43 -26.22
CA ASP A 36 -33.64 11.30 -25.37
C ASP A 36 -32.54 10.22 -25.18
N HIS A 37 -31.54 10.18 -26.06
CA HIS A 37 -30.32 9.39 -25.86
C HIS A 37 -29.36 9.98 -24.81
N PHE A 38 -29.71 11.12 -24.19
CA PHE A 38 -28.94 11.76 -23.12
C PHE A 38 -29.73 11.75 -21.82
N SER A 39 -29.05 11.47 -20.71
CA SER A 39 -29.63 11.73 -19.40
C SER A 39 -29.83 13.23 -19.21
N SER A 40 -30.81 13.61 -18.39
CA SER A 40 -31.09 15.00 -18.08
C SER A 40 -31.10 15.23 -16.58
N PHE A 41 -30.68 16.41 -16.15
CA PHE A 41 -30.74 16.82 -14.76
C PHE A 41 -31.11 18.29 -14.68
N LYS A 42 -31.86 18.68 -13.64
CA LYS A 42 -32.17 20.09 -13.41
C LYS A 42 -30.98 20.75 -12.72
N ASN A 43 -30.51 21.85 -13.28
CA ASN A 43 -29.50 22.67 -12.61
C ASN A 43 -30.12 23.28 -11.34
N ALA A 44 -29.49 23.05 -10.18
CA ALA A 44 -30.02 23.46 -8.89
C ALA A 44 -30.13 24.98 -8.73
N THR A 45 -29.31 25.76 -9.45
CA THR A 45 -29.27 27.23 -9.36
C THR A 45 -30.21 27.88 -10.38
N THR A 46 -30.27 27.36 -11.61
CA THR A 46 -31.05 27.99 -12.70
C THR A 46 -32.39 27.32 -12.98
N GLY A 47 -32.66 26.15 -12.39
CA GLY A 47 -33.87 25.33 -12.64
C GLY A 47 -33.96 24.71 -14.04
N LYS A 48 -33.16 25.16 -15.00
CA LYS A 48 -33.11 24.67 -16.38
C LYS A 48 -32.61 23.22 -16.47
N LEU A 49 -33.21 22.47 -17.39
CA LEU A 49 -32.79 21.12 -17.72
C LEU A 49 -31.44 21.16 -18.47
N GLN A 50 -30.47 20.40 -17.99
CA GLN A 50 -29.15 20.26 -18.58
C GLN A 50 -28.93 18.82 -19.00
N TYR A 51 -28.19 18.67 -20.09
CA TYR A 51 -27.84 17.38 -20.69
C TYR A 51 -26.31 17.25 -20.74
N PRO A 52 -25.72 16.16 -20.20
CA PRO A 52 -24.29 15.89 -20.24
C PRO A 52 -23.70 15.83 -21.65
N HIS A 53 -22.38 15.91 -21.76
CA HIS A 53 -21.64 15.85 -23.05
C HIS A 53 -21.48 14.43 -23.64
N SER A 54 -21.96 13.41 -22.93
CA SER A 54 -21.95 12.01 -23.35
C SER A 54 -23.38 11.45 -23.34
N CYS A 55 -23.73 10.64 -24.34
CA CYS A 55 -24.98 9.89 -24.35
C CYS A 55 -25.00 8.85 -23.21
N ILE A 56 -26.18 8.28 -22.95
CA ILE A 56 -26.40 7.29 -21.88
C ILE A 56 -25.44 6.10 -22.04
N GLU A 57 -25.32 5.54 -23.26
CA GLU A 57 -24.46 4.39 -23.54
C GLU A 57 -22.98 4.67 -23.27
N CYS A 58 -22.46 5.80 -23.76
CA CYS A 58 -21.08 6.20 -23.51
C CYS A 58 -20.82 6.45 -22.01
N ALA A 59 -21.80 7.02 -21.30
CA ALA A 59 -21.71 7.20 -19.86
C ALA A 59 -21.74 5.87 -19.10
N GLU A 60 -22.54 4.89 -19.55
CA GLU A 60 -22.55 3.54 -19.00
C GLU A 60 -21.24 2.81 -19.23
N GLU A 61 -20.68 2.89 -20.44
CA GLU A 61 -19.40 2.27 -20.75
C GLU A 61 -18.26 2.90 -19.94
N ALA A 62 -18.27 4.23 -19.76
CA ALA A 62 -17.34 4.91 -18.87
C ALA A 62 -17.48 4.46 -17.41
N ARG A 63 -18.72 4.25 -16.93
CA ARG A 63 -18.98 3.67 -15.60
C ARG A 63 -18.45 2.25 -15.49
N ARG A 64 -18.72 1.38 -16.47
CA ARG A 64 -18.21 0.01 -16.53
C ARG A 64 -16.68 -0.05 -16.51
N LYS A 65 -15.99 0.82 -17.27
CA LYS A 65 -14.51 0.93 -17.24
C LYS A 65 -14.00 1.42 -15.88
N LYS A 66 -14.69 2.37 -15.26
CA LYS A 66 -14.38 2.82 -13.90
C LYS A 66 -14.58 1.70 -12.87
N ASP A 67 -15.64 0.91 -13.01
CA ASP A 67 -15.92 -0.24 -12.15
C ASP A 67 -14.93 -1.38 -12.37
N HIS A 68 -14.43 -1.59 -13.60
CA HIS A 68 -13.29 -2.48 -13.85
C HIS A 68 -12.04 -2.04 -13.05
N LYS A 69 -11.79 -0.74 -12.92
CA LYS A 69 -10.71 -0.22 -12.04
C LYS A 69 -10.98 -0.48 -10.54
N TYR A 70 -12.24 -0.68 -10.12
CA TYR A 70 -12.58 -1.15 -8.77
C TYR A 70 -12.54 -2.68 -8.63
N ASN A 71 -12.67 -3.42 -9.73
CA ASN A 71 -12.47 -4.87 -9.81
C ASN A 71 -11.04 -5.29 -9.44
N THR A 72 -10.07 -4.37 -9.58
CA THR A 72 -8.71 -4.52 -9.05
C THR A 72 -8.65 -4.69 -7.52
N SER A 73 -9.65 -4.22 -6.76
CA SER A 73 -9.70 -4.41 -5.30
C SER A 73 -10.11 -5.83 -4.90
N ILE A 74 -11.07 -6.43 -5.63
CA ILE A 74 -11.46 -7.84 -5.48
C ILE A 74 -10.31 -8.73 -5.94
N ARG A 75 -9.74 -8.44 -7.13
CA ARG A 75 -8.56 -9.15 -7.63
C ARG A 75 -7.37 -9.07 -6.67
N ARG A 76 -7.17 -7.94 -5.97
CA ARG A 76 -6.17 -7.77 -4.90
C ARG A 76 -6.51 -8.60 -3.66
N LYS A 77 -7.79 -8.69 -3.26
CA LYS A 77 -8.22 -9.54 -2.14
C LYS A 77 -8.01 -11.02 -2.46
N ASP A 78 -8.40 -11.45 -3.64
CA ASP A 78 -8.25 -12.84 -4.09
C ASP A 78 -6.77 -13.20 -4.27
N THR A 79 -5.96 -12.34 -4.90
CA THR A 79 -4.50 -12.57 -4.98
C THR A 79 -3.81 -12.53 -3.62
N THR A 80 -4.30 -11.72 -2.67
CA THR A 80 -3.80 -11.75 -1.28
C THR A 80 -4.19 -13.06 -0.59
N LYS A 81 -5.43 -13.53 -0.75
CA LYS A 81 -5.91 -14.80 -0.19
C LYS A 81 -5.10 -15.98 -0.74
N ASP A 82 -4.92 -16.04 -2.06
CA ASP A 82 -4.13 -17.07 -2.74
C ASP A 82 -2.64 -17.01 -2.33
N ARG A 83 -2.06 -15.81 -2.15
CA ARG A 83 -0.69 -15.67 -1.63
C ARG A 83 -0.58 -16.23 -0.22
N LEU A 84 -1.51 -15.87 0.66
CA LEU A 84 -1.55 -16.32 2.04
C LEU A 84 -1.85 -17.83 2.16
N GLU A 85 -2.58 -18.43 1.21
CA GLU A 85 -2.74 -19.89 1.11
C GLU A 85 -1.46 -20.60 0.68
N ARG A 86 -0.68 -19.98 -0.22
CA ARG A 86 0.63 -20.52 -0.66
C ARG A 86 1.77 -20.24 0.32
N GLN A 87 1.60 -19.26 1.22
CA GLN A 87 2.58 -18.85 2.23
C GLN A 87 1.90 -18.79 3.61
N PRO A 88 1.57 -19.95 4.20
CA PRO A 88 0.90 -20.01 5.50
C PRO A 88 1.69 -19.29 6.61
N GLU A 89 3.01 -19.25 6.51
CA GLU A 89 3.89 -18.47 7.38
C GLU A 89 3.61 -16.95 7.34
N GLU A 90 3.22 -16.39 6.19
CA GLU A 90 2.77 -14.99 6.11
C GLU A 90 1.43 -14.76 6.83
N LYS A 91 0.55 -15.78 6.93
CA LYS A 91 -0.70 -15.67 7.71
C LYS A 91 -0.43 -15.54 9.19
N ILE A 92 0.47 -16.37 9.74
CA ILE A 92 0.87 -16.33 11.16
C ILE A 92 1.43 -14.95 11.50
N LEU A 93 2.32 -14.43 10.65
CA LEU A 93 2.97 -13.15 10.88
C LEU A 93 2.04 -11.94 10.72
N ASN A 94 1.13 -11.94 9.75
CA ASN A 94 0.19 -10.83 9.55
C ASN A 94 -0.97 -10.81 10.55
N SER A 95 -1.23 -11.92 11.25
CA SER A 95 -2.34 -12.03 12.21
C SER A 95 -1.94 -11.81 13.68
N GLN A 96 -0.64 -11.83 14.02
CA GLN A 96 -0.21 -12.07 15.41
C GLN A 96 0.72 -11.03 16.05
N VAL A 97 1.12 -9.91 15.42
CA VAL A 97 1.94 -8.90 16.15
C VAL A 97 1.05 -8.07 17.09
N LYS A 98 0.46 -8.70 18.10
CA LYS A 98 -0.10 -8.02 19.25
C LYS A 98 1.04 -7.83 20.24
N PHE A 99 1.19 -6.63 20.81
CA PHE A 99 2.20 -6.38 21.84
C PHE A 99 2.12 -7.37 23.02
N SER A 100 0.95 -7.96 23.27
CA SER A 100 0.74 -9.01 24.28
C SER A 100 1.51 -10.31 24.03
N SER A 101 2.02 -10.56 22.81
CA SER A 101 2.80 -11.75 22.47
C SER A 101 4.31 -11.49 22.43
N LEU A 102 4.75 -10.29 22.83
CA LEU A 102 6.16 -9.91 22.87
C LEU A 102 6.71 -10.08 24.29
N PRO A 103 8.03 -10.34 24.45
CA PRO A 103 8.65 -10.53 25.77
C PRO A 103 8.89 -9.21 26.51
N TYR A 104 8.39 -8.09 25.99
CA TYR A 104 8.60 -6.75 26.53
C TYR A 104 7.36 -5.87 26.32
N THR A 105 7.28 -4.80 27.10
CA THR A 105 6.24 -3.79 26.97
C THR A 105 6.57 -2.78 25.88
N ARG A 106 5.58 -1.95 25.52
CA ARG A 106 5.83 -0.78 24.64
C ARG A 106 6.86 0.17 25.22
N GLN A 107 6.83 0.37 26.54
CA GLN A 107 7.74 1.28 27.21
C GLN A 107 9.19 0.79 27.10
N ASP A 108 9.41 -0.50 27.34
CA ASP A 108 10.74 -1.13 27.20
C ASP A 108 11.28 -0.96 25.79
N LEU A 109 10.45 -1.15 24.76
CA LEU A 109 10.84 -0.95 23.37
C LEU A 109 11.25 0.51 23.10
N TYR A 110 10.45 1.48 23.53
CA TYR A 110 10.78 2.89 23.30
C TYR A 110 12.05 3.32 24.04
N GLU A 111 12.24 2.86 25.27
CA GLU A 111 13.45 3.14 26.03
C GLU A 111 14.68 2.50 25.38
N HIS A 112 14.57 1.25 24.93
CA HIS A 112 15.60 0.57 24.16
C HIS A 112 15.98 1.33 22.89
N LEU A 113 14.99 1.74 22.08
CA LEU A 113 15.23 2.50 20.84
C LEU A 113 15.90 3.84 21.12
N ARG A 114 15.42 4.60 22.11
CA ARG A 114 16.00 5.91 22.49
C ARG A 114 17.45 5.80 22.96
N ASN A 115 17.80 4.72 23.67
CA ASN A 115 19.17 4.45 24.09
C ASN A 115 20.12 4.14 22.90
N LEU A 116 19.56 3.82 21.74
CA LEU A 116 20.28 3.55 20.50
C LEU A 116 20.19 4.71 19.49
N TYR A 117 19.55 5.84 19.83
CA TYR A 117 19.47 6.97 18.92
C TYR A 117 20.84 7.53 18.57
N GLU A 118 21.05 7.73 17.28
CA GLU A 118 22.11 8.58 16.78
C GLU A 118 21.78 10.05 17.06
N SER A 119 22.78 10.93 16.96
CA SER A 119 22.63 12.36 17.30
C SER A 119 21.57 13.11 16.50
N TRP A 120 21.12 12.58 15.36
CA TRP A 120 20.09 13.17 14.51
C TRP A 120 18.69 12.58 14.75
N MET A 121 18.57 11.47 15.48
CA MET A 121 17.32 10.78 15.72
C MET A 121 16.61 11.37 16.94
N THR A 122 15.31 11.64 16.79
CA THR A 122 14.44 12.10 17.87
C THR A 122 13.09 11.40 17.76
N ASP A 123 12.26 11.46 18.82
CA ASP A 123 10.93 10.86 18.75
C ASP A 123 10.05 11.51 17.68
N GLU A 124 10.32 12.78 17.35
CA GLU A 124 9.56 13.57 16.39
C GLU A 124 9.84 13.22 14.92
N ASN A 125 11.02 12.70 14.59
CA ASN A 125 11.37 12.30 13.22
C ASN A 125 11.25 10.80 12.96
N TYR A 126 10.45 10.09 13.78
CA TYR A 126 10.03 8.72 13.50
C TYR A 126 9.13 8.63 12.25
N GLY A 127 9.40 7.66 11.38
CA GLY A 127 8.54 7.26 10.27
C GLY A 127 9.27 7.09 8.94
N LEU A 128 8.50 7.13 7.85
CA LEU A 128 9.04 6.87 6.50
C LEU A 128 9.49 8.14 5.78
N GLY A 129 10.68 8.08 5.18
CA GLY A 129 11.22 9.10 4.26
C GLY A 129 12.57 9.69 4.66
N GLU A 130 13.02 10.69 3.89
CA GLU A 130 14.28 11.40 4.12
C GLU A 130 14.29 12.12 5.47
N GLY A 131 15.42 12.04 6.19
CA GLY A 131 15.60 12.65 7.51
C GLY A 131 14.80 11.98 8.63
N LYS A 132 14.27 10.77 8.39
CA LYS A 132 13.51 10.00 9.37
C LYS A 132 14.15 8.65 9.65
N TRP A 133 13.89 8.15 10.85
CA TRP A 133 14.25 6.78 11.22
C TRP A 133 13.01 5.90 11.35
N ASP A 134 13.20 4.60 11.13
CA ASP A 134 12.19 3.57 11.33
C ASP A 134 12.78 2.41 12.14
N VAL A 135 11.91 1.53 12.65
CA VAL A 135 12.32 0.34 13.39
C VAL A 135 12.85 -0.70 12.41
N GLU A 136 14.09 -1.13 12.64
CA GLU A 136 14.77 -2.12 11.81
C GLU A 136 15.04 -3.39 12.61
N HIS A 137 14.88 -4.53 11.94
CA HIS A 137 15.36 -5.81 12.44
C HIS A 137 16.75 -6.06 11.83
N LYS A 138 17.79 -6.14 12.67
CA LYS A 138 19.19 -6.38 12.24
C LYS A 138 19.27 -7.65 11.40
N ILE A 139 18.77 -8.76 11.93
CA ILE A 139 18.46 -9.97 11.16
C ILE A 139 17.01 -9.89 10.67
N PRO A 140 16.79 -9.89 9.34
CA PRO A 140 15.49 -9.60 8.78
C PRO A 140 14.49 -10.72 9.02
N ARG A 141 13.21 -10.35 9.14
CA ARG A 141 12.07 -11.28 9.24
C ARG A 141 12.10 -12.41 8.20
N LYS A 142 12.48 -12.10 6.95
CA LYS A 142 12.55 -13.08 5.85
C LYS A 142 13.53 -14.22 6.11
N PHE A 143 14.52 -14.03 6.99
CA PHE A 143 15.44 -15.08 7.41
C PHE A 143 14.76 -16.12 8.31
N PHE A 144 13.93 -15.67 9.26
CA PHE A 144 13.28 -16.54 10.24
C PHE A 144 11.95 -17.14 9.78
N ILE A 145 11.32 -16.55 8.76
CA ILE A 145 9.91 -16.81 8.40
C ILE A 145 9.55 -18.30 8.25
N ASN A 146 10.42 -19.11 7.66
CA ASN A 146 10.17 -20.54 7.43
C ASN A 146 10.32 -21.41 8.69
N PHE A 147 10.87 -20.86 9.77
CA PHE A 147 11.11 -21.56 11.04
C PHE A 147 10.13 -21.11 12.13
N ILE A 148 9.19 -20.22 11.81
CA ILE A 148 8.18 -19.73 12.75
C ILE A 148 7.03 -20.72 12.82
N THR A 149 6.78 -21.22 14.03
CA THR A 149 5.72 -22.20 14.33
C THR A 149 4.85 -21.70 15.48
N GLU A 150 3.60 -22.14 15.53
CA GLU A 150 2.75 -21.92 16.71
C GLU A 150 2.94 -23.06 17.74
N PRO A 151 2.84 -22.77 19.06
CA PRO A 151 2.59 -21.46 19.65
C PRO A 151 3.83 -20.54 19.62
N LEU A 152 3.62 -19.26 19.29
CA LEU A 152 4.70 -18.28 19.13
C LEU A 152 5.56 -18.10 20.40
N SER A 153 4.95 -18.27 21.58
CA SER A 153 5.64 -18.18 22.87
C SER A 153 6.74 -19.22 23.05
N GLU A 154 6.67 -20.35 22.34
CA GLU A 154 7.65 -21.45 22.41
C GLU A 154 8.55 -21.50 21.17
N CYS A 155 8.27 -20.69 20.15
CA CYS A 155 9.02 -20.69 18.91
C CYS A 155 10.31 -19.86 19.04
N LEU A 156 11.46 -20.55 19.02
CA LEU A 156 12.77 -19.90 19.14
C LEU A 156 13.04 -18.90 18.00
N ALA A 157 12.64 -19.22 16.76
CA ALA A 157 12.79 -18.30 15.63
C ALA A 157 11.97 -17.01 15.81
N TRP A 158 10.78 -17.12 16.40
CA TRP A 158 9.97 -15.96 16.77
C TRP A 158 10.60 -15.15 17.89
N GLN A 159 11.06 -15.81 18.95
CA GLN A 159 11.72 -15.15 20.08
C GLN A 159 12.98 -14.40 19.66
N LYS A 160 13.82 -14.99 18.79
CA LYS A 160 15.01 -14.34 18.23
C LYS A 160 14.65 -13.15 17.35
N LEU A 161 13.66 -13.30 16.47
CA LEU A 161 13.18 -12.22 15.63
C LEU A 161 12.73 -11.01 16.46
N GLN A 162 11.96 -11.27 17.52
CA GLN A 162 11.31 -10.25 18.36
C GLN A 162 12.11 -9.85 19.60
N CYS A 163 13.38 -10.25 19.76
CA CYS A 163 14.17 -9.77 20.91
C CYS A 163 14.64 -8.32 20.66
N LEU A 164 14.78 -7.54 21.74
CA LEU A 164 15.19 -6.13 21.63
C LEU A 164 16.58 -6.00 20.99
N GLU A 165 17.49 -6.93 21.24
CA GLU A 165 18.84 -6.91 20.72
C GLU A 165 18.89 -6.98 19.17
N ASN A 166 17.89 -7.62 18.56
CA ASN A 166 17.70 -7.67 17.11
C ASN A 166 17.02 -6.42 16.54
N ILE A 167 16.53 -5.51 17.39
CA ILE A 167 15.76 -4.35 17.00
C ILE A 167 16.59 -3.08 17.24
N ARG A 168 16.61 -2.18 16.25
CA ARG A 168 17.27 -0.87 16.38
C ARG A 168 16.51 0.23 15.62
N PRO A 169 16.70 1.51 16.00
CA PRO A 169 16.35 2.61 15.13
C PRO A 169 17.35 2.66 13.96
N TYR A 170 16.88 2.93 12.76
CA TYR A 170 17.73 2.99 11.57
C TYR A 170 17.19 3.99 10.56
N ASP A 171 18.06 4.60 9.75
CA ASP A 171 17.62 5.51 8.69
C ASP A 171 16.57 4.83 7.79
N SER A 172 15.44 5.51 7.60
CA SER A 172 14.29 4.92 6.92
C SER A 172 14.56 4.59 5.45
N LEU A 173 15.33 5.42 4.76
CA LEU A 173 15.70 5.19 3.36
C LEU A 173 16.71 4.04 3.25
N LEU A 174 17.68 3.97 4.16
CA LEU A 174 18.61 2.85 4.22
C LEU A 174 17.92 1.53 4.61
N ASN A 175 16.97 1.56 5.54
CA ASN A 175 16.17 0.39 5.90
C ASN A 175 15.37 -0.13 4.69
N THR A 176 14.73 0.79 3.96
CA THR A 176 14.03 0.47 2.71
C THR A 176 14.97 -0.12 1.66
N ALA A 177 16.16 0.47 1.49
CA ALA A 177 17.17 0.01 0.55
C ALA A 177 17.76 -1.36 0.93
N LYS A 178 17.93 -1.63 2.24
CA LYS A 178 18.37 -2.94 2.76
C LYS A 178 17.42 -4.05 2.32
N ASN A 179 16.12 -3.79 2.20
CA ASN A 179 15.13 -4.69 1.59
C ASN A 179 15.23 -6.16 2.06
N ALA A 180 15.26 -6.37 3.38
CA ALA A 180 15.40 -7.68 4.02
C ALA A 180 16.68 -8.47 3.62
N THR A 181 17.72 -7.78 3.16
CA THR A 181 19.05 -8.36 2.95
C THR A 181 19.63 -8.80 4.30
N LEU A 182 20.11 -10.04 4.36
CA LEU A 182 20.81 -10.57 5.52
C LEU A 182 22.23 -10.01 5.53
N ILE A 183 22.55 -9.26 6.56
CA ILE A 183 23.92 -8.85 6.91
C ILE A 183 24.28 -9.70 8.13
N LEU A 184 25.46 -10.32 8.15
CA LEU A 184 25.86 -11.16 9.27
C LEU A 184 26.59 -10.30 10.32
N PRO A 185 26.41 -10.61 11.62
CA PRO A 185 27.16 -9.93 12.67
C PRO A 185 28.66 -10.20 12.53
N PRO A 186 29.52 -9.30 13.05
CA PRO A 186 30.97 -9.47 13.00
C PRO A 186 31.41 -10.83 13.53
N GLY A 187 32.28 -11.51 12.78
CA GLY A 187 32.82 -12.82 13.16
C GLY A 187 31.91 -14.02 12.83
N VAL A 188 30.69 -13.80 12.34
CA VAL A 188 29.82 -14.89 11.85
C VAL A 188 29.96 -15.01 10.34
N THR A 189 30.42 -16.18 9.89
CA THR A 189 30.60 -16.48 8.46
C THR A 189 29.55 -17.45 7.91
N ASP A 190 28.86 -18.18 8.80
CA ASP A 190 27.78 -19.10 8.44
C ASP A 190 26.44 -18.61 9.03
N PRO A 191 25.44 -18.30 8.20
CA PRO A 191 24.12 -17.89 8.68
C PRO A 191 23.42 -18.95 9.55
N ASN A 192 23.71 -20.24 9.36
CA ASN A 192 23.05 -21.32 10.12
C ASN A 192 23.30 -21.21 11.63
N VAL A 193 24.43 -20.62 12.04
CA VAL A 193 24.74 -20.33 13.44
C VAL A 193 23.61 -19.54 14.11
N LEU A 194 22.98 -18.61 13.39
CA LEU A 194 21.89 -17.78 13.92
C LEU A 194 20.59 -18.59 14.15
N HIS A 195 20.41 -19.70 13.43
CA HIS A 195 19.28 -20.62 13.65
C HIS A 195 19.55 -21.57 14.81
N GLU A 196 20.74 -22.15 14.85
CA GLU A 196 21.12 -23.24 15.75
C GLU A 196 21.44 -22.78 17.18
N CYS A 197 21.89 -21.53 17.35
CA CYS A 197 22.22 -21.02 18.68
C CYS A 197 21.01 -20.91 19.60
N THR A 198 21.26 -20.83 20.90
CA THR A 198 20.24 -20.49 21.89
C THR A 198 19.79 -19.03 21.76
N LEU A 199 18.69 -18.67 22.43
CA LEU A 199 18.23 -17.27 22.46
C LEU A 199 19.28 -16.34 23.11
N GLU A 200 19.94 -16.78 24.18
CA GLU A 200 20.91 -15.95 24.89
C GLU A 200 22.21 -15.76 24.09
N GLU A 201 22.69 -16.80 23.40
CA GLU A 201 23.80 -16.66 22.46
C GLU A 201 23.46 -15.71 21.31
N PHE A 202 22.23 -15.81 20.78
CA PHE A 202 21.76 -14.88 19.76
C PHE A 202 21.76 -13.44 20.25
N LYS A 203 21.19 -13.17 21.44
CA LYS A 203 21.18 -11.83 22.04
C LYS A 203 22.60 -11.28 22.20
N GLU A 204 23.55 -12.09 22.66
CA GLU A 204 24.93 -11.67 22.85
C GLU A 204 25.62 -11.33 21.52
N LEU A 205 25.38 -12.12 20.46
CA LEU A 205 25.86 -11.80 19.11
C LEU A 205 25.29 -10.47 18.60
N MET A 206 24.02 -10.18 18.90
CA MET A 206 23.35 -8.96 18.44
C MET A 206 23.73 -7.71 19.26
N LYS A 207 24.07 -7.87 20.54
CA LYS A 207 24.35 -6.77 21.48
C LYS A 207 25.53 -5.90 21.05
N ASN A 208 26.57 -6.52 20.51
CA ASN A 208 27.79 -5.83 20.06
C ASN A 208 27.74 -5.37 18.60
N TRP A 209 26.62 -5.63 17.91
CA TRP A 209 26.50 -5.36 16.49
C TRP A 209 25.89 -3.99 16.24
N LYS A 210 26.70 -3.10 15.66
CA LYS A 210 26.38 -1.69 15.39
C LYS A 210 26.19 -1.35 13.91
N ASP A 211 26.58 -2.24 13.00
CA ASP A 211 26.56 -2.03 11.54
C ASP A 211 25.19 -2.27 10.93
#